data_AF-A0A6I5NJP2-F1
#
_entry.id   AF-A0A6I5NJP2-F1
#
_cell.length_a   1.000
_cell.length_b   1.000
_cell.length_c   1.000
_cell.angle_alpha   90.00
_cell.angle_beta   90.00
_cell.angle_gamma   90.00
#
_symmetry.space_group_name_H-M   'P 1'
#
loop_
_entity.id
_entity.type
_entity.pdbx_description
1 polymer ?
#
loop_
_entity_poly.entity_id
_entity_poly.type
_entity_poly.pdbx_seq_one_letter_code
_entity_poly.pdbx_strand_id
1 'polypeptide(L)'
;MNISDREAQIVRIQSTSFQPELPSALAATLRQAVLAVTKVTLEAALVEERASQRARQPVSLGRRSGSFTRVLDTEQGRIDALRVPKLRSGNKDTTWQFTSRGKFTSSKVLAQIGLLPGK
;
A
#
# COMPACT_ATOMS: atom_id res chain seq x y z
N MET A 1 21.94 31.10 -17.32
CA MET A 1 21.81 29.63 -17.44
C MET A 1 20.42 29.27 -16.97
N ASN A 2 19.57 28.82 -17.89
CA ASN A 2 18.17 28.54 -17.62
C ASN A 2 17.99 27.11 -17.06
N ILE A 3 16.81 26.83 -16.50
CA ILE A 3 16.48 25.52 -15.91
C ILE A 3 16.68 24.40 -16.93
N SER A 4 16.29 24.62 -18.19
CA SER A 4 16.47 23.65 -19.29
C SER A 4 17.95 23.35 -19.59
N ASP A 5 18.85 24.32 -19.45
CA ASP A 5 20.29 24.10 -19.66
C ASP A 5 20.87 23.20 -18.56
N ARG A 6 20.39 23.38 -17.32
CA ARG A 6 20.79 22.54 -16.18
C ARG A 6 20.23 21.13 -16.30
N GLU A 7 18.98 20.96 -16.71
CA GLU A 7 18.36 19.65 -16.95
C GLU A 7 19.11 18.86 -18.02
N ALA A 8 19.44 19.50 -19.15
CA ALA A 8 20.23 18.88 -20.21
C ALA A 8 21.62 18.47 -19.72
N GLN A 9 22.25 19.27 -18.87
CA GLN A 9 23.56 18.96 -18.30
C GLN A 9 23.51 17.80 -17.29
N ILE A 10 22.46 17.72 -16.47
CA ILE A 10 22.23 16.60 -15.54
C ILE A 10 22.04 15.30 -16.32
N VAL A 11 21.20 15.30 -17.36
CA VAL A 11 20.96 14.12 -18.20
C VAL A 11 22.24 13.67 -18.89
N ARG A 12 23.05 14.61 -19.40
CA ARG A 12 24.35 14.32 -20.03
C ARG A 12 25.34 13.71 -19.04
N ILE A 13 25.41 14.23 -17.82
CA ILE A 13 26.28 13.67 -16.77
C ILE A 13 25.81 12.27 -16.38
N GLN A 14 24.50 12.06 -16.23
CA GLN A 14 23.91 10.75 -15.92
C GLN A 14 24.19 9.71 -17.01
N SER A 15 24.09 10.08 -18.29
CA SER A 15 24.39 9.16 -19.40
C SER A 15 25.89 8.88 -19.58
N THR A 16 26.76 9.76 -19.07
CA THR A 16 28.22 9.60 -19.12
C THR A 16 28.79 8.93 -17.86
N SER A 17 28.00 8.86 -16.78
CA SER A 17 28.44 8.31 -15.49
C SER A 17 28.51 6.78 -15.51
N PHE A 18 29.49 6.24 -14.77
CA PHE A 18 30.08 4.89 -14.87
C PHE A 18 29.13 3.69 -14.69
N GLN A 19 27.84 3.90 -14.39
CA GLN A 19 26.86 2.84 -14.13
C GLN A 19 25.45 3.30 -14.54
N PRO A 20 25.05 3.15 -15.81
CA PRO A 20 23.71 3.53 -16.28
C PRO A 20 22.58 2.71 -15.65
N GLU A 21 22.90 1.56 -15.05
CA GLU A 21 21.97 0.66 -14.36
C GLU A 21 21.74 1.01 -12.88
N LEU A 22 22.59 1.85 -12.29
CA LEU A 22 22.44 2.27 -10.89
C LEU A 22 21.10 2.99 -10.62
N PRO A 23 20.68 3.95 -11.47
CA PRO A 23 19.41 4.65 -11.29
C PRO A 23 18.20 3.72 -11.40
N SER A 24 18.23 2.76 -12.34
CA SER A 24 17.14 1.81 -12.56
C SER A 24 17.05 0.79 -11.42
N ALA A 25 18.19 0.24 -10.98
CA ALA A 25 18.28 -0.70 -9.87
C ALA A 25 17.89 -0.06 -8.53
N LEU A 26 18.34 1.17 -8.27
CA LEU A 26 17.96 1.94 -7.09
C LEU A 26 16.46 2.23 -7.10
N ALA A 27 15.90 2.66 -8.24
CA ALA A 27 14.48 2.91 -8.37
C ALA A 27 13.64 1.64 -8.14
N ALA A 28 14.09 0.48 -8.63
CA ALA A 28 13.44 -0.81 -8.38
C ALA A 28 13.47 -1.18 -6.90
N THR A 29 14.62 -1.00 -6.23
CA THR A 29 14.80 -1.28 -4.80
C THR A 29 13.90 -0.39 -3.95
N LEU A 30 13.84 0.91 -4.26
CA LEU A 30 12.96 1.86 -3.56
C LEU A 30 11.49 1.48 -3.75
N ARG A 31 11.07 1.10 -4.96
CA ARG A 31 9.69 0.62 -5.20
C ARG A 31 9.37 -0.61 -4.36
N GLN A 32 10.29 -1.58 -4.28
CA GLN A 32 10.10 -2.77 -3.44
C GLN A 32 9.98 -2.43 -1.96
N ALA A 33 10.84 -1.52 -1.46
CA ALA A 33 10.77 -1.06 -0.08
C ALA A 33 9.42 -0.38 0.23
N VAL A 34 8.95 0.49 -0.66
CA VAL A 34 7.65 1.16 -0.51
C VAL A 34 6.50 0.14 -0.55
N LEU A 35 6.54 -0.86 -1.42
CA LEU A 35 5.53 -1.93 -1.46
C LEU A 35 5.52 -2.74 -0.16
N ALA A 36 6.70 -3.07 0.40
CA ALA A 36 6.80 -3.79 1.66
C ALA A 36 6.20 -2.99 2.83
N VAL A 37 6.54 -1.71 2.94
CA VAL A 37 5.98 -0.82 3.97
C VAL A 37 4.47 -0.69 3.78
N THR A 38 4.00 -0.46 2.56
CA THR A 38 2.58 -0.33 2.25
C THR A 38 1.81 -1.59 2.64
N LYS A 39 2.36 -2.78 2.34
CA LYS A 39 1.77 -4.05 2.76
C LYS A 39 1.62 -4.14 4.28
N VAL A 40 2.70 -3.87 5.03
CA VAL A 40 2.68 -3.95 6.50
C VAL A 40 1.67 -2.97 7.09
N THR A 41 1.66 -1.73 6.61
CA THR A 41 0.73 -0.69 7.07
C THR A 41 -0.73 -1.09 6.79
N LEU A 42 -1.02 -1.64 5.61
CA LEU A 42 -2.36 -2.11 5.27
C LEU A 42 -2.81 -3.30 6.12
N GLU A 43 -1.92 -4.26 6.36
CA GLU A 43 -2.23 -5.40 7.23
C GLU A 43 -2.50 -4.96 8.68
N ALA A 44 -1.75 -3.97 9.18
CA ALA A 44 -2.00 -3.37 10.50
C ALA A 44 -3.37 -2.65 10.55
N ALA A 45 -3.67 -1.80 9.57
CA ALA A 45 -4.95 -1.09 9.49
C ALA A 45 -6.14 -2.05 9.41
N LEU A 46 -6.01 -3.16 8.67
CA LEU A 46 -7.03 -4.22 8.59
C LEU A 46 -7.27 -4.93 9.94
N VAL A 47 -6.21 -5.13 10.73
CA VAL A 47 -6.32 -5.71 12.09
C VAL A 47 -7.05 -4.74 13.03
N GLU A 48 -6.74 -3.45 12.95
CA GLU A 48 -7.43 -2.41 13.74
C GLU A 48 -8.91 -2.26 13.34
N GLU A 49 -9.20 -2.26 12.04
CA GLU A 49 -10.58 -2.21 11.55
C GLU A 49 -11.38 -3.42 12.05
N ARG A 50 -10.78 -4.61 12.03
CA ARG A 50 -11.40 -5.82 12.59
C ARG A 50 -11.64 -5.69 14.09
N ALA A 51 -10.67 -5.17 14.85
CA ALA A 51 -10.83 -4.97 16.29
C ALA A 51 -12.00 -4.01 16.58
N SER A 52 -12.10 -2.93 15.82
CA SER A 52 -13.20 -1.96 15.89
C SER A 52 -14.55 -2.58 15.55
N GLN A 53 -14.65 -3.37 14.48
CA GLN A 53 -15.87 -4.09 14.13
C GLN A 53 -16.27 -5.11 15.20
N ARG A 54 -15.31 -5.80 15.81
CA ARG A 54 -15.56 -6.72 16.92
C ARG A 54 -16.11 -6.00 18.15
N ALA A 55 -15.58 -4.82 18.48
CA ALA A 55 -16.07 -4.01 19.60
C ALA A 55 -17.53 -3.55 19.41
N ARG A 56 -17.99 -3.40 18.16
CA ARG A 56 -19.37 -3.04 17.82
C ARG A 56 -20.35 -4.21 17.86
N GLN A 57 -19.87 -5.46 17.95
CA GLN A 57 -20.75 -6.64 17.99
C GLN A 57 -21.10 -7.00 19.44
N PRO A 58 -22.40 -7.07 19.80
CA PRO A 58 -22.84 -7.26 21.19
C PRO A 58 -22.66 -8.70 21.71
N VAL A 59 -22.43 -9.67 20.81
CA VAL A 59 -22.32 -11.09 21.18
C VAL A 59 -20.89 -11.57 21.01
N SER A 60 -20.37 -12.24 22.04
CA SER A 60 -19.13 -13.01 22.02
C SER A 60 -19.23 -14.17 21.02
N LEU A 61 -19.10 -13.86 19.73
CA LEU A 61 -18.84 -14.88 18.71
C LEU A 61 -17.41 -15.37 18.98
N GLY A 62 -17.26 -16.64 19.40
CA GLY A 62 -15.99 -17.22 19.87
C GLY A 62 -14.78 -17.04 18.92
N ARG A 63 -13.60 -17.52 19.31
CA ARG A 63 -12.36 -17.33 18.52
C ARG A 63 -12.41 -17.97 17.12
N ARG A 64 -12.22 -17.17 16.05
CA ARG A 64 -11.68 -17.65 14.77
C ARG A 64 -10.45 -16.84 14.41
N SER A 65 -9.31 -17.50 14.48
CA SER A 65 -8.00 -17.02 14.06
C SER A 65 -7.80 -17.39 12.60
N GLY A 66 -7.83 -16.41 11.70
CA GLY A 66 -7.55 -16.66 10.30
C GLY A 66 -7.57 -15.39 9.47
N SER A 67 -6.65 -15.35 8.50
CA SER A 67 -6.62 -14.40 7.41
C SER A 67 -6.83 -15.16 6.09
N PHE A 68 -7.26 -14.45 5.06
CA PHE A 68 -7.16 -14.92 3.68
C PHE A 68 -6.23 -13.99 2.91
N THR A 69 -5.69 -14.49 1.82
CA THR A 69 -4.76 -13.73 0.97
C THR A 69 -5.53 -13.03 -0.13
N ARG A 70 -5.15 -11.79 -0.44
CA ARG A 70 -5.62 -11.05 -1.61
C ARG A 70 -4.46 -10.44 -2.38
N VAL A 71 -4.66 -10.35 -3.69
CA VAL A 71 -3.83 -9.54 -4.57
C VAL A 71 -4.35 -8.10 -4.54
N LEU A 72 -3.45 -7.13 -4.40
CA LEU A 72 -3.76 -5.71 -4.45
C LEU A 72 -2.80 -4.99 -5.40
N ASP A 73 -3.35 -4.30 -6.39
CA ASP A 73 -2.57 -3.45 -7.29
C ASP A 73 -2.50 -2.02 -6.73
N THR A 74 -1.28 -1.52 -6.54
CA THR A 74 -1.00 -0.14 -6.14
C THR A 74 -0.28 0.62 -7.25
N GLU A 75 -0.10 1.93 -7.07
CA GLU A 75 0.66 2.78 -8.00
C GLU A 75 2.14 2.35 -8.11
N GLN A 76 2.69 1.77 -7.05
CA GLN A 76 4.09 1.36 -6.97
C GLN A 76 4.33 -0.06 -7.46
N GLY A 77 3.25 -0.84 -7.65
CA GLY A 77 3.31 -2.22 -8.11
C GLY A 77 2.26 -3.11 -7.47
N ARG A 78 2.43 -4.41 -7.64
CA ARG A 78 1.46 -5.43 -7.21
C ARG A 78 1.89 -6.04 -5.88
N ILE A 79 0.96 -6.13 -4.94
CA ILE A 79 1.10 -6.88 -3.69
C ILE A 79 0.37 -8.21 -3.88
N ASP A 80 1.11 -9.29 -4.14
CA ASP A 80 0.52 -10.60 -4.43
C ASP A 80 -0.15 -11.28 -3.24
N ALA A 81 0.33 -10.97 -2.03
CA ALA A 81 -0.06 -11.69 -0.83
C ALA A 81 -0.39 -10.77 0.35
N LEU A 82 -1.40 -9.92 0.20
CA LEU A 82 -1.95 -9.11 1.29
C LEU A 82 -2.82 -9.97 2.22
N ARG A 83 -2.54 -9.96 3.52
CA ARG A 83 -3.33 -10.71 4.52
C ARG A 83 -4.53 -9.89 4.97
N VAL A 84 -5.73 -10.38 4.63
CA VAL A 84 -6.99 -9.79 5.05
C VAL A 84 -7.62 -10.64 6.17
N PRO A 85 -7.92 -10.09 7.35
CA PRO A 85 -8.56 -10.81 8.43
C PRO A 85 -9.96 -11.31 8.04
N LYS A 86 -10.36 -12.50 8.52
CA LYS A 86 -11.72 -13.01 8.29
C LYS A 86 -12.71 -12.51 9.34
N LEU A 87 -13.89 -12.11 8.88
CA LEU A 87 -15.05 -11.85 9.75
C LEU A 87 -15.89 -13.13 9.95
N ARG A 88 -16.61 -13.19 11.07
CA ARG A 88 -17.45 -14.35 11.46
C ARG A 88 -18.70 -14.48 10.60
N SER A 89 -19.31 -13.35 10.27
CA SER A 89 -20.47 -13.18 9.42
C SER A 89 -20.26 -11.91 8.59
N GLY A 90 -20.96 -11.79 7.47
CA GLY A 90 -20.90 -10.58 6.65
C GLY A 90 -19.56 -10.35 5.96
N ASN A 91 -18.66 -11.34 5.83
CA ASN A 91 -17.40 -11.13 5.07
C ASN A 91 -17.65 -10.88 3.56
N LYS A 92 -18.83 -11.25 3.04
CA LYS A 92 -19.28 -10.90 1.69
C LYS A 92 -19.94 -9.52 1.62
N ASP A 93 -20.60 -9.11 2.69
CA ASP A 93 -21.35 -7.85 2.78
C ASP A 93 -20.47 -6.70 3.29
N THR A 94 -19.38 -7.03 3.97
CA THR A 94 -18.39 -6.09 4.47
C THR A 94 -17.44 -5.76 3.34
N THR A 95 -17.60 -4.56 2.81
CA THR A 95 -16.58 -3.95 1.97
C THR A 95 -15.53 -3.38 2.91
N TRP A 96 -14.40 -4.07 3.07
CA TRP A 96 -13.23 -3.45 3.69
C TRP A 96 -12.92 -2.21 2.87
N GLN A 97 -12.71 -1.07 3.54
CA GLN A 97 -12.39 0.22 2.91
C GLN A 97 -11.29 0.06 1.83
N PHE A 98 -10.33 -0.83 2.10
CA PHE A 98 -9.15 -1.13 1.27
C PHE A 98 -9.40 -2.09 0.10
N THR A 99 -10.54 -2.77 0.06
CA THR A 99 -10.81 -3.87 -0.88
C THR A 99 -11.85 -3.55 -1.96
N SER A 100 -12.29 -2.29 -2.03
CA SER A 100 -13.08 -1.83 -3.18
C SER A 100 -12.34 -2.19 -4.47
N ARG A 101 -13.05 -2.80 -5.44
CA ARG A 101 -12.46 -3.19 -6.73
C ARG A 101 -11.93 -1.94 -7.44
N GLY A 102 -10.62 -1.73 -7.39
CA GLY A 102 -9.96 -0.58 -7.97
C GLY A 102 -8.50 -0.50 -7.53
N LYS A 103 -7.73 0.33 -8.24
CA LYS A 103 -6.33 0.61 -7.87
C LYS A 103 -6.29 1.31 -6.51
N PHE A 104 -5.45 0.81 -5.60
CA PHE A 104 -5.24 1.46 -4.31
C PHE A 104 -4.12 2.50 -4.47
N THR A 105 -4.47 3.77 -4.28
CA THR A 105 -3.55 4.89 -4.51
C THR A 105 -2.82 5.27 -3.23
N SER A 106 -1.64 5.87 -3.37
CA SER A 106 -0.84 6.36 -2.24
C SER A 106 -1.62 7.33 -1.37
N SER A 107 -2.46 8.17 -1.99
CA SER A 107 -3.33 9.11 -1.30
C SER A 107 -4.37 8.42 -0.41
N LYS A 108 -4.85 7.23 -0.78
CA LYS A 108 -5.74 6.43 0.07
C LYS A 108 -5.01 5.84 1.28
N VAL A 109 -3.75 5.41 1.11
CA VAL A 109 -2.89 4.98 2.24
C VAL A 109 -2.74 6.14 3.22
N LEU A 110 -2.32 7.29 2.72
CA LEU A 110 -1.99 8.48 3.51
C LEU A 110 -3.22 9.08 4.21
N ALA A 111 -4.37 9.14 3.51
CA ALA A 111 -5.63 9.59 4.11
C ALA A 111 -6.07 8.68 5.27
N GLN A 112 -5.87 7.36 5.14
CA GLN A 112 -6.27 6.43 6.19
C GLN A 112 -5.37 6.50 7.42
N ILE A 113 -4.06 6.68 7.25
CA ILE A 113 -3.11 6.82 8.38
C ILE A 113 -3.06 8.25 8.95
N GLY A 114 -4.02 9.11 8.57
CA GLY A 114 -4.15 10.47 9.10
C GLY A 114 -3.11 11.48 8.60
N LEU A 115 -2.35 11.13 7.56
CA LEU A 115 -1.31 12.00 6.96
C LEU A 115 -1.83 12.86 5.80
N LEU A 116 -3.07 12.65 5.36
CA LEU A 116 -3.79 13.57 4.49
C LEU A 116 -5.20 13.81 5.06
N PRO A 117 -5.74 15.04 5.01
CA PRO A 117 -7.13 15.26 5.36
C PRO A 117 -8.01 14.46 4.39
N GLY A 118 -8.81 13.55 4.94
CA GLY A 118 -9.84 12.84 4.19
C GLY A 118 -10.80 13.85 3.56
N LYS A 119 -11.07 13.68 2.26
CA LYS A 119 -12.18 14.38 1.60
C LYS A 119 -13.51 13.78 2.03
#